data_AF-A0A9P8LFX0-F1
#
_entry.id   AF-A0A9P8LFX0-F1
#
_cell.length_a   1.000
_cell.length_b   1.000
_cell.length_c   1.000
_cell.angle_alpha   90.00
_cell.angle_beta   90.00
_cell.angle_gamma   90.00
#
_symmetry.space_group_name_H-M   'P 1'
#
loop_
_entity.id
_entity.type
_entity.pdbx_description
1 polymer ?
#
loop_
_entity_poly.entity_id
_entity_poly.type
_entity_poly.pdbx_seq_one_letter_code
_entity_poly.pdbx_strand_id
1 'polypeptide(L)'
;MEEIGEASTASRITKTRSMIDEEADPQTLRNEIADLEKRLRDAKAALKQKTVTPSESKDEDLTDTKTVHDASDDKEGGSPAMGTAVRKHTSLLRSPRGETEETTPPTTLDPTQHAMLLLSDSALPLGSFAFSSGLESYLAHRRAVGGSSRSSSSEVVERFVELSLSSVAASALPYVLAGFRDPGQLRALDEAFDASTACSVARRASATMGRGLLTVWERAFRGAEEEEEEEEKEGGARAALDAFRAAMRAPPPTDGGPVLPSAHLPALWGCVARAMGLALAQAAYVFLFGHARALLSAGVRANVVGPYQAHAVLAAAWLRGSVRSAVENAWDVAVEDAGQSVPVLDLYQGRHELLYSRIFNS
;
A
#
# COMPACT_ATOMS: atom_id res chain seq x y z
N MET A 1 27.86 60.72 7.06
CA MET A 1 28.09 60.68 5.61
C MET A 1 28.72 59.33 5.31
N GLU A 2 27.91 58.28 5.21
CA GLU A 2 28.24 57.00 4.57
C GLU A 2 26.99 56.12 4.64
N GLU A 3 26.19 56.18 3.58
CA GLU A 3 25.01 55.36 3.35
C GLU A 3 25.08 54.91 1.89
N ILE A 4 25.96 53.94 1.58
CA ILE A 4 26.02 53.31 0.25
C ILE A 4 26.44 51.84 0.44
N GLY A 5 25.47 50.95 0.61
CA GLY A 5 25.75 49.52 0.79
C GLY A 5 24.63 48.53 0.42
N GLU A 6 23.38 48.97 0.22
CA GLU A 6 22.26 48.03 0.00
C GLU A 6 21.71 47.97 -1.44
N ALA A 7 22.17 48.83 -2.35
CA ALA A 7 21.63 48.87 -3.72
C ALA A 7 22.18 47.78 -4.68
N SER A 8 23.25 47.05 -4.32
CA SER A 8 23.93 46.14 -5.26
C SER A 8 23.32 44.72 -5.30
N THR A 9 22.70 44.27 -4.21
CA THR A 9 22.18 42.90 -4.12
C THR A 9 20.76 42.79 -4.69
N ALA A 10 19.94 43.85 -4.57
CA ALA A 10 18.61 43.91 -5.17
C ALA A 10 18.62 43.95 -6.71
N SER A 11 19.70 44.47 -7.31
CA SER A 11 19.84 44.54 -8.78
C SER A 11 20.26 43.21 -9.43
N ARG A 12 20.81 42.24 -8.67
CA ARG A 12 21.11 40.90 -9.20
C ARG A 12 19.90 39.96 -9.17
N ILE A 13 18.98 40.16 -8.24
CA ILE A 13 17.77 39.32 -8.12
C ILE A 13 16.71 39.72 -9.16
N THR A 14 16.65 40.99 -9.58
CA THR A 14 15.80 41.44 -10.69
C THR A 14 16.34 41.08 -12.07
N LYS A 15 17.66 40.98 -12.24
CA LYS A 15 18.27 40.61 -13.54
C LYS A 15 18.21 39.11 -13.87
N THR A 16 17.91 38.26 -12.88
CA THR A 16 17.73 36.82 -13.11
C THR A 16 16.26 36.42 -13.27
N ARG A 17 15.32 37.37 -13.08
CA ARG A 17 13.87 37.15 -13.21
C ARG A 17 13.28 37.73 -14.52
N SER A 18 14.11 38.29 -15.40
CA SER A 18 13.69 38.87 -16.69
C SER A 18 14.21 38.11 -17.91
N MET A 19 14.61 36.84 -17.78
CA MET A 19 15.10 36.03 -18.92
C MET A 19 14.34 34.70 -19.11
N ILE A 20 13.06 34.65 -18.75
CA ILE A 20 12.19 33.46 -19.00
C ILE A 20 10.85 33.91 -19.63
N ASP A 21 10.88 34.83 -20.58
CA ASP A 21 9.75 35.09 -21.48
C ASP A 21 10.26 35.74 -22.79
N GLU A 22 11.23 35.09 -23.45
CA GLU A 22 11.32 35.20 -24.90
C GLU A 22 10.61 33.97 -25.47
N GLU A 23 9.39 34.15 -25.96
CA GLU A 23 8.74 33.18 -26.84
C GLU A 23 9.71 32.87 -27.99
N ALA A 24 10.38 31.71 -27.89
CA ALA A 24 11.25 31.24 -28.96
C ALA A 24 10.42 31.13 -30.25
N ASP A 25 10.87 31.81 -31.31
CA ASP A 25 10.21 31.82 -32.62
C ASP A 25 9.86 30.37 -33.02
N PRO A 26 8.58 30.09 -33.40
CA PRO A 26 8.14 28.77 -33.82
C PRO A 26 9.07 28.10 -34.86
N GLN A 27 9.78 28.90 -35.65
CA GLN A 27 10.74 28.39 -36.62
C GLN A 27 12.05 27.91 -35.97
N THR A 28 12.53 28.57 -34.91
CA THR A 28 13.70 28.13 -34.14
C THR A 28 13.43 26.79 -33.46
N LEU A 29 12.25 26.62 -32.85
CA LEU A 29 11.85 25.37 -32.21
C LEU A 29 11.72 24.22 -33.23
N ARG A 30 11.17 24.49 -34.43
CA ARG A 30 11.12 23.49 -35.51
C ARG A 30 12.51 23.06 -35.98
N ASN A 31 13.44 23.99 -36.09
CA ASN A 31 14.81 23.69 -36.48
C ASN A 31 15.53 22.85 -35.40
N GLU A 32 15.29 23.14 -34.12
CA GLU A 32 15.84 22.39 -33.00
C GLU A 32 15.27 20.96 -32.94
N ILE A 33 13.96 20.80 -33.17
CA ILE A 33 13.34 19.47 -33.28
C ILE A 33 13.95 18.67 -34.43
N ALA A 34 14.15 19.29 -35.60
CA ALA A 34 14.75 18.62 -36.76
C ALA A 34 16.20 18.17 -36.50
N ASP A 35 16.99 18.97 -35.78
CA ASP A 35 18.36 18.60 -35.39
C ASP A 35 18.38 17.44 -34.39
N LEU A 36 17.49 17.48 -33.38
CA LEU A 36 17.36 16.40 -32.40
C LEU A 36 16.92 15.08 -33.05
N GLU A 37 15.99 15.13 -34.00
CA GLU A 37 15.56 13.95 -34.77
C GLU A 37 16.69 13.37 -35.62
N LYS A 38 17.53 14.23 -36.22
CA LYS A 38 18.72 13.79 -36.95
C LYS A 38 19.71 13.08 -36.03
N ARG A 39 20.03 13.67 -34.88
CA ARG A 39 20.92 13.06 -33.88
C ARG A 39 20.40 11.72 -33.37
N LEU A 40 19.09 11.59 -33.20
CA LEU A 40 18.45 10.33 -32.80
C LEU A 40 18.58 9.26 -33.89
N ARG A 41 18.42 9.62 -35.17
CA ARG A 41 18.62 8.69 -36.30
C ARG A 41 20.06 8.21 -36.38
N ASP A 42 21.03 9.10 -36.23
CA ASP A 42 22.45 8.76 -36.28
C ASP A 42 22.84 7.84 -35.12
N ALA A 43 22.35 8.11 -33.90
CA ALA A 43 22.56 7.26 -32.74
C ALA A 43 21.95 5.85 -32.91
N LYS A 44 20.76 5.74 -33.51
CA LYS A 44 20.12 4.45 -33.83
C LYS A 44 20.89 3.68 -34.89
N ALA A 45 21.42 4.35 -35.91
CA ALA A 45 22.25 3.73 -36.94
C ALA A 45 23.56 3.17 -36.36
N ALA A 46 24.22 3.93 -35.47
CA ALA A 46 25.42 3.48 -34.77
C ALA A 46 25.15 2.27 -33.86
N LEU A 47 23.99 2.24 -33.18
CA LEU A 47 23.60 1.10 -32.35
C LEU A 47 23.38 -0.17 -33.20
N LYS A 48 22.75 -0.03 -34.38
CA LYS A 48 22.46 -1.14 -35.30
C LYS A 48 23.73 -1.73 -35.93
N GLN A 49 24.74 -0.91 -36.18
CA GLN A 49 26.07 -1.37 -36.63
C GLN A 49 26.82 -2.12 -35.53
N LYS A 50 26.64 -1.75 -34.26
CA LYS A 50 27.29 -2.41 -33.12
C LYS A 50 26.70 -3.80 -32.80
N THR A 51 25.50 -4.11 -33.30
CA THR A 51 24.83 -5.42 -33.13
C THR A 51 25.17 -6.45 -34.22
N VAL A 52 25.91 -6.10 -35.28
CA VAL A 52 26.24 -7.02 -36.38
C VAL A 52 27.75 -7.28 -36.43
N THR A 53 28.27 -7.95 -35.40
CA THR A 53 29.54 -8.69 -35.48
C THR A 53 29.48 -9.90 -34.53
N PRO A 54 29.43 -11.14 -35.04
CA PRO A 54 29.86 -12.31 -34.28
C PRO A 54 31.26 -12.74 -34.74
N SER A 55 32.18 -12.82 -33.78
CA SER A 55 33.46 -13.48 -33.89
C SER A 55 33.29 -15.01 -33.93
N GLU A 56 33.98 -15.66 -34.86
CA GLU A 56 34.19 -17.10 -34.93
C GLU A 56 35.01 -17.61 -33.74
N SER A 57 34.63 -18.76 -33.17
CA SER A 57 35.58 -19.75 -32.66
C SER A 57 34.92 -21.14 -32.56
N LYS A 58 35.71 -22.13 -32.97
CA LYS A 58 35.49 -23.56 -33.12
C LYS A 58 35.23 -24.29 -31.79
N ASP A 59 34.63 -25.48 -31.90
CA ASP A 59 34.95 -26.78 -31.24
C ASP A 59 33.75 -27.73 -31.52
N GLU A 60 33.85 -28.80 -32.34
CA GLU A 60 34.31 -30.18 -32.02
C GLU A 60 33.82 -30.67 -30.63
N ASP A 61 33.26 -31.86 -30.38
CA ASP A 61 32.86 -33.08 -31.09
C ASP A 61 32.14 -33.99 -30.02
N LEU A 62 31.51 -35.10 -30.44
CA LEU A 62 30.95 -36.24 -29.67
C LEU A 62 29.62 -36.02 -28.88
N THR A 63 28.58 -36.87 -28.94
CA THR A 63 28.39 -38.25 -29.47
C THR A 63 26.90 -38.60 -29.51
N ASP A 64 26.51 -39.44 -30.49
CA ASP A 64 25.60 -40.61 -30.45
C ASP A 64 24.30 -40.56 -29.59
N THR A 65 23.12 -40.98 -30.05
CA THR A 65 22.80 -42.20 -30.83
C THR A 65 21.51 -42.05 -31.64
N LYS A 66 21.56 -42.62 -32.85
CA LYS A 66 20.46 -43.01 -33.75
C LYS A 66 19.51 -44.06 -33.15
N THR A 67 18.23 -43.94 -33.52
CA THR A 67 17.31 -45.00 -34.05
C THR A 67 16.03 -44.26 -34.46
N VAL A 68 15.77 -43.90 -35.73
CA VAL A 68 15.39 -44.70 -36.93
C VAL A 68 14.24 -45.68 -36.68
N HIS A 69 13.02 -45.31 -37.09
CA HIS A 69 12.21 -46.01 -38.10
C HIS A 69 11.08 -45.05 -38.52
N ASP A 70 11.02 -44.64 -39.80
CA ASP A 70 10.30 -45.32 -40.89
C ASP A 70 8.77 -45.14 -40.72
N ALA A 71 7.94 -44.81 -41.70
CA ALA A 71 8.00 -44.29 -43.06
C ALA A 71 6.53 -44.26 -43.52
N SER A 72 6.21 -43.39 -44.50
CA SER A 72 5.15 -43.57 -45.51
C SER A 72 3.70 -43.70 -45.03
N ASP A 73 2.67 -43.37 -45.79
CA ASP A 73 2.40 -42.40 -46.85
C ASP A 73 0.87 -42.51 -47.04
N ASP A 74 0.29 -41.56 -47.78
CA ASP A 74 -0.97 -41.68 -48.52
C ASP A 74 -2.35 -41.58 -47.81
N LYS A 75 -2.90 -40.36 -47.97
CA LYS A 75 -4.03 -39.95 -48.85
C LYS A 75 -5.45 -40.59 -48.79
N GLU A 76 -6.39 -39.66 -49.06
CA GLU A 76 -7.82 -39.77 -49.41
C GLU A 76 -8.77 -40.13 -48.25
N GLY A 77 -9.93 -39.52 -48.02
CA GLY A 77 -10.80 -38.62 -48.79
C GLY A 77 -12.23 -38.93 -48.31
N GLY A 78 -13.07 -37.91 -48.02
CA GLY A 78 -14.50 -38.13 -47.77
C GLY A 78 -15.10 -37.34 -46.61
N SER A 79 -15.91 -36.35 -46.96
CA SER A 79 -17.00 -35.83 -46.12
C SER A 79 -18.22 -36.76 -46.29
N PRO A 80 -19.09 -36.95 -45.28
CA PRO A 80 -20.21 -36.01 -45.14
C PRO A 80 -20.66 -35.72 -43.69
N ALA A 81 -21.63 -34.82 -43.62
CA ALA A 81 -22.17 -34.13 -42.46
C ALA A 81 -23.13 -34.94 -41.55
N MET A 82 -23.41 -34.29 -40.41
CA MET A 82 -24.60 -34.37 -39.54
C MET A 82 -24.73 -35.51 -38.53
N GLY A 83 -24.68 -35.12 -37.25
CA GLY A 83 -25.09 -35.95 -36.12
C GLY A 83 -24.78 -35.28 -34.78
N THR A 84 -25.54 -34.24 -34.43
CA THR A 84 -25.56 -33.63 -33.10
C THR A 84 -25.80 -34.67 -32.01
N ALA A 85 -24.79 -34.93 -31.18
CA ALA A 85 -24.95 -35.58 -29.89
C ALA A 85 -24.01 -34.92 -28.88
N VAL A 86 -24.56 -33.98 -28.11
CA VAL A 86 -23.94 -33.37 -26.94
C VAL A 86 -23.65 -34.48 -25.93
N ARG A 87 -22.42 -34.99 -25.89
CA ARG A 87 -21.94 -35.81 -24.77
C ARG A 87 -21.54 -34.87 -23.64
N LYS A 88 -22.40 -34.80 -22.62
CA LYS A 88 -22.06 -34.24 -21.31
C LYS A 88 -20.87 -35.04 -20.74
N HIS A 89 -19.67 -34.50 -20.82
CA HIS A 89 -18.52 -34.99 -20.05
C HIS A 89 -18.74 -34.59 -18.59
N THR A 90 -19.51 -35.38 -17.86
CA THR A 90 -19.56 -35.37 -16.41
C THR A 90 -18.92 -36.64 -15.89
N SER A 91 -18.07 -36.46 -14.87
CA SER A 91 -17.46 -37.51 -14.03
C SER A 91 -16.17 -38.14 -14.57
N LEU A 92 -15.05 -37.48 -14.29
CA LEU A 92 -13.74 -38.12 -14.16
C LEU A 92 -13.08 -37.69 -12.85
N LEU A 93 -13.67 -38.08 -11.72
CA LEU A 93 -13.01 -38.10 -10.40
C LEU A 93 -13.63 -39.22 -9.58
N ARG A 94 -13.28 -40.47 -9.91
CA ARG A 94 -13.42 -41.59 -8.98
C ARG A 94 -12.06 -42.26 -8.87
N SER A 95 -11.32 -41.89 -7.82
CA SER A 95 -10.11 -42.60 -7.42
C SER A 95 -10.52 -43.91 -6.70
N PRO A 96 -9.77 -45.01 -6.86
CA PRO A 96 -10.09 -46.29 -6.23
C PRO A 96 -9.88 -46.20 -4.71
N ARG A 97 -10.85 -46.74 -3.96
CA ARG A 97 -10.86 -46.81 -2.49
C ARG A 97 -9.72 -47.72 -2.02
N GLY A 98 -8.65 -47.12 -1.51
CA GLY A 98 -7.89 -47.69 -0.39
C GLY A 98 -8.56 -47.26 0.91
N GLU A 99 -8.48 -48.07 1.95
CA GLU A 99 -9.04 -47.83 3.28
C GLU A 99 -8.59 -46.46 3.81
N THR A 100 -9.46 -45.45 3.67
CA THR A 100 -9.24 -44.13 4.26
C THR A 100 -10.10 -44.06 5.52
N GLU A 101 -9.46 -43.91 6.68
CA GLU A 101 -10.11 -43.29 7.84
C GLU A 101 -10.93 -42.11 7.31
N GLU A 102 -12.24 -42.09 7.58
CA GLU A 102 -13.07 -40.92 7.31
C GLU A 102 -12.56 -39.81 8.24
N THR A 103 -11.57 -39.06 7.76
CA THR A 103 -11.19 -37.78 8.35
C THR A 103 -12.33 -36.82 8.04
N THR A 104 -13.37 -36.83 8.88
CA THR A 104 -14.38 -35.79 8.85
C THR A 104 -13.66 -34.45 8.94
N PRO A 105 -13.94 -33.50 8.04
CA PRO A 105 -13.32 -32.19 8.13
C PRO A 105 -13.64 -31.59 9.51
N PRO A 106 -12.66 -30.94 10.18
CA PRO A 106 -12.89 -30.33 11.48
C PRO A 106 -14.10 -29.39 11.35
N THR A 107 -15.14 -29.66 12.14
CA THR A 107 -16.45 -29.04 12.00
C THR A 107 -16.49 -27.62 12.60
N THR A 108 -15.45 -27.22 13.33
CA THR A 108 -15.34 -25.92 13.99
C THR A 108 -14.15 -25.13 13.41
N LEU A 109 -14.46 -24.12 12.60
CA LEU A 109 -13.50 -23.09 12.21
C LEU A 109 -13.34 -22.08 13.35
N ASP A 110 -12.20 -21.40 13.41
CA ASP A 110 -11.99 -20.29 14.36
C ASP A 110 -13.03 -19.20 14.06
N PRO A 111 -13.88 -18.80 15.03
CA PRO A 111 -14.95 -17.83 14.82
C PRO A 111 -14.42 -16.48 14.31
N THR A 112 -13.17 -16.13 14.63
CA THR A 112 -12.53 -14.88 14.21
C THR A 112 -12.00 -14.91 12.77
N GLN A 113 -11.94 -16.09 12.14
CA GLN A 113 -11.24 -16.30 10.88
C GLN A 113 -11.87 -15.50 9.74
N HIS A 114 -13.20 -15.48 9.64
CA HIS A 114 -13.89 -14.79 8.56
C HIS A 114 -13.68 -13.27 8.62
N ALA A 115 -13.88 -12.69 9.81
CA ALA A 115 -13.69 -11.27 10.03
C ALA A 115 -12.22 -10.84 9.84
N MET A 116 -11.26 -11.68 10.24
CA MET A 116 -9.85 -11.45 9.97
C MET A 116 -9.56 -11.38 8.46
N LEU A 117 -10.14 -12.28 7.67
CA LEU A 117 -9.97 -12.27 6.21
C LEU A 117 -10.52 -10.97 5.61
N LEU A 118 -11.72 -10.53 6.02
CA LEU A 118 -12.34 -9.29 5.56
C LEU A 118 -11.49 -8.05 5.88
N LEU A 119 -11.04 -7.91 7.13
CA LEU A 119 -10.22 -6.76 7.54
C LEU A 119 -8.81 -6.80 6.97
N SER A 120 -8.28 -7.99 6.68
CA SER A 120 -6.96 -8.14 6.06
C SER A 120 -6.95 -7.88 4.55
N ASP A 121 -8.12 -7.75 3.91
CA ASP A 121 -8.23 -7.59 2.46
C ASP A 121 -7.52 -6.31 1.99
N SER A 122 -6.67 -6.46 0.97
CA SER A 122 -6.01 -5.34 0.29
C SER A 122 -6.97 -4.44 -0.48
N ALA A 123 -8.15 -4.95 -0.86
CA ALA A 123 -9.19 -4.23 -1.58
C ALA A 123 -10.24 -3.59 -0.65
N LEU A 124 -10.06 -3.69 0.68
CA LEU A 124 -10.95 -3.04 1.65
C LEU A 124 -11.04 -1.53 1.32
N PRO A 125 -12.25 -0.97 1.08
CA PRO A 125 -12.39 0.35 0.46
C PRO A 125 -12.20 1.50 1.47
N LEU A 126 -11.01 1.55 2.09
CA LEU A 126 -10.58 2.60 3.01
C LEU A 126 -9.99 3.82 2.28
N GLY A 127 -9.72 3.70 0.97
CA GLY A 127 -8.94 4.69 0.24
C GLY A 127 -7.43 4.65 0.54
N SER A 128 -6.96 3.66 1.28
CA SER A 128 -5.55 3.48 1.66
C SER A 128 -4.62 3.35 0.44
N PHE A 129 -5.11 2.81 -0.67
CA PHE A 129 -4.38 2.74 -1.93
C PHE A 129 -3.94 4.12 -2.44
N ALA A 130 -4.65 5.21 -2.13
CA ALA A 130 -4.24 6.54 -2.55
C ALA A 130 -2.96 7.03 -1.83
N PHE A 131 -2.53 6.38 -0.74
CA PHE A 131 -1.49 6.90 0.16
C PHE A 131 -0.22 6.04 0.14
N SER A 132 0.96 6.66 0.02
CA SER A 132 2.29 6.04 0.21
C SER A 132 2.91 6.21 1.60
N SER A 133 2.21 6.88 2.54
CA SER A 133 2.71 7.23 3.88
C SER A 133 4.12 7.87 3.88
N GLY A 134 4.41 8.76 2.93
CA GLY A 134 5.71 9.44 2.83
C GLY A 134 6.80 8.68 2.08
N LEU A 135 6.54 7.46 1.58
CA LEU A 135 7.50 6.69 0.79
C LEU A 135 7.90 7.44 -0.49
N GLU A 136 6.96 8.09 -1.17
CA GLU A 136 7.25 8.86 -2.39
C GLU A 136 8.25 10.00 -2.10
N SER A 137 8.00 10.77 -1.03
CA SER A 137 8.91 11.79 -0.55
C SER A 137 10.27 11.24 -0.15
N TYR A 138 10.30 10.13 0.59
CA TYR A 138 11.54 9.48 1.00
C TYR A 138 12.41 9.12 -0.20
N LEU A 139 11.82 8.51 -1.23
CA LEU A 139 12.52 8.15 -2.46
C LEU A 139 13.00 9.38 -3.23
N ALA A 140 12.18 10.41 -3.35
CA ALA A 140 12.55 11.65 -4.03
C ALA A 140 13.76 12.34 -3.37
N HIS A 141 13.76 12.45 -2.05
CA HIS A 141 14.84 13.10 -1.31
C HIS A 141 16.12 12.26 -1.31
N ARG A 142 16.02 10.94 -1.25
CA ARG A 142 17.19 10.06 -1.39
C ARG A 142 17.87 10.20 -2.75
N ARG A 143 17.10 10.32 -3.83
CA ARG A 143 17.63 10.58 -5.18
C ARG A 143 18.33 11.94 -5.25
N ALA A 144 17.74 12.97 -4.65
CA ALA A 144 18.28 14.33 -4.67
C ALA A 144 19.62 14.48 -3.91
N VAL A 145 19.80 13.73 -2.82
CA VAL A 145 21.03 13.79 -1.99
C VAL A 145 22.21 13.07 -2.66
N GLY A 146 22.02 12.48 -3.85
CA GLY A 146 23.12 11.89 -4.63
C GLY A 146 23.80 10.71 -3.94
N GLY A 147 23.11 10.07 -2.99
CA GLY A 147 23.65 8.95 -2.24
C GLY A 147 24.00 7.80 -3.19
N SER A 148 25.28 7.63 -3.51
CA SER A 148 25.87 6.44 -4.15
C SER A 148 25.80 5.22 -3.23
N SER A 149 24.65 4.98 -2.60
CA SER A 149 24.43 3.80 -1.79
C SER A 149 24.46 2.58 -2.72
N ARG A 150 25.31 1.61 -2.42
CA ARG A 150 25.32 0.29 -3.07
C ARG A 150 24.03 -0.51 -2.82
N SER A 151 23.12 0.03 -2.00
CA SER A 151 21.88 -0.64 -1.63
C SER A 151 20.95 -0.79 -2.81
N SER A 152 20.40 -1.99 -2.96
CA SER A 152 19.35 -2.23 -3.95
C SER A 152 18.10 -1.40 -3.63
N SER A 153 17.30 -1.09 -4.66
CA SER A 153 16.00 -0.42 -4.48
C SER A 153 15.08 -1.17 -3.51
N SER A 154 15.20 -2.51 -3.42
CA SER A 154 14.46 -3.34 -2.46
C SER A 154 14.87 -3.03 -1.02
N GLU A 155 16.18 -3.02 -0.73
CA GLU A 155 16.70 -2.69 0.62
C GLU A 155 16.26 -1.31 1.09
N VAL A 156 16.15 -0.35 0.16
CA VAL A 156 15.65 1.00 0.45
C VAL A 156 14.19 0.96 0.93
N VAL A 157 13.35 0.18 0.26
CA VAL A 157 11.94 0.03 0.61
C VAL A 157 11.79 -0.77 1.90
N GLU A 158 12.52 -1.88 2.05
CA GLU A 158 12.52 -2.70 3.27
C GLU A 158 12.91 -1.87 4.50
N ARG A 159 13.96 -1.06 4.39
CA ARG A 159 14.34 -0.13 5.47
C ARG A 159 13.26 0.90 5.78
N PHE A 160 12.58 1.42 4.76
CA PHE A 160 11.47 2.35 4.97
C PHE A 160 10.27 1.66 5.65
N VAL A 161 9.99 0.41 5.31
CA VAL A 161 8.94 -0.41 5.94
C VAL A 161 9.25 -0.63 7.42
N GLU A 162 10.49 -0.98 7.78
CA GLU A 162 10.90 -1.13 9.19
C GLU A 162 10.70 0.17 9.99
N LEU A 163 11.18 1.29 9.45
CA LEU A 163 11.05 2.60 10.10
C LEU A 163 9.58 3.00 10.25
N SER A 164 8.77 2.80 9.19
CA SER A 164 7.36 3.15 9.20
C SER A 164 6.54 2.28 10.13
N LEU A 165 6.84 0.99 10.21
CA LEU A 165 6.24 0.09 11.19
C LEU A 165 6.56 0.53 12.61
N SER A 166 7.81 0.88 12.91
CA SER A 166 8.20 1.37 14.23
C SER A 166 7.48 2.68 14.60
N SER A 167 7.30 3.59 13.64
CA SER A 167 6.54 4.83 13.83
C SER A 167 5.07 4.57 14.08
N VAL A 168 4.38 3.82 13.20
CA VAL A 168 2.95 3.51 13.34
C VAL A 168 2.65 2.70 14.60
N ALA A 169 3.54 1.76 14.96
CA ALA A 169 3.41 1.01 16.20
C ALA A 169 3.52 1.89 17.46
N ALA A 170 4.40 2.90 17.45
CA ALA A 170 4.55 3.79 18.59
C ALA A 170 3.45 4.87 18.66
N SER A 171 2.97 5.37 17.52
CA SER A 171 2.06 6.52 17.49
C SER A 171 0.59 6.15 17.37
N ALA A 172 0.25 5.05 16.69
CA ALA A 172 -1.14 4.72 16.34
C ALA A 172 -1.65 3.43 16.99
N LEU A 173 -0.79 2.43 17.17
CA LEU A 173 -1.22 1.15 17.76
C LEU A 173 -1.79 1.28 19.18
N PRO A 174 -1.28 2.14 20.10
CA PRO A 174 -1.90 2.33 21.41
C PRO A 174 -3.38 2.75 21.30
N TYR A 175 -3.73 3.58 20.31
CA TYR A 175 -5.11 3.99 20.07
C TYR A 175 -5.98 2.88 19.49
N VAL A 176 -5.43 1.99 18.67
CA VAL A 176 -6.12 0.77 18.21
C VAL A 176 -6.45 -0.12 19.41
N LEU A 177 -5.47 -0.36 20.28
CA LEU A 177 -5.63 -1.21 21.47
C LEU A 177 -6.65 -0.59 22.45
N ALA A 178 -6.55 0.72 22.69
CA ALA A 178 -7.48 1.45 23.55
C ALA A 178 -8.92 1.43 23.00
N GLY A 179 -9.12 1.71 21.70
CA GLY A 179 -10.45 1.68 21.08
C GLY A 179 -11.05 0.28 21.08
N PHE A 180 -10.24 -0.76 20.91
CA PHE A 180 -10.69 -2.14 21.05
C PHE A 180 -11.09 -2.45 22.49
N ARG A 181 -10.26 -2.11 23.49
CA ARG A 181 -10.49 -2.43 24.91
C ARG A 181 -11.70 -1.67 25.49
N ASP A 182 -11.84 -0.41 25.15
CA ASP A 182 -12.92 0.46 25.63
C ASP A 182 -13.55 1.29 24.48
N PRO A 183 -14.49 0.69 23.73
CA PRO A 183 -15.18 1.37 22.65
C PRO A 183 -15.94 2.62 23.10
N GLY A 184 -16.37 2.70 24.37
CA GLY A 184 -17.07 3.86 24.91
C GLY A 184 -16.25 5.15 24.86
N GLN A 185 -14.93 5.04 24.83
CA GLN A 185 -13.99 6.17 24.72
C GLN A 185 -13.64 6.56 23.27
N LEU A 186 -14.26 5.95 22.26
CA LEU A 186 -13.92 6.17 20.84
C LEU A 186 -13.82 7.65 20.46
N ARG A 187 -14.76 8.49 20.92
CA ARG A 187 -14.75 9.94 20.65
C ARG A 187 -13.53 10.64 21.27
N ALA A 188 -13.23 10.35 22.54
CA ALA A 188 -12.10 10.97 23.22
C ALA A 188 -10.76 10.51 22.62
N LEU A 189 -10.66 9.22 22.25
CA LEU A 189 -9.50 8.66 21.56
C LEU A 189 -9.28 9.30 20.19
N ASP A 190 -10.34 9.54 19.43
CA ASP A 190 -10.29 10.25 18.14
C ASP A 190 -9.76 11.68 18.30
N GLU A 191 -10.31 12.43 19.27
CA GLU A 191 -9.88 13.80 19.57
C GLU A 191 -8.42 13.86 20.03
N ALA A 192 -8.01 12.94 20.91
CA ALA A 192 -6.63 12.86 21.39
C ALA A 192 -5.65 12.47 20.27
N PHE A 193 -6.06 11.61 19.33
CA PHE A 193 -5.24 11.25 18.17
C PHE A 193 -5.11 12.43 17.19
N ASP A 194 -6.20 13.16 16.93
CA ASP A 194 -6.16 14.37 16.10
C ASP A 194 -5.17 15.40 16.68
N ALA A 195 -5.28 15.65 17.99
CA ALA A 195 -4.45 16.61 18.70
C ALA A 195 -2.96 16.22 18.77
N SER A 196 -2.64 14.93 18.89
CA SER A 196 -1.26 14.42 18.97
C SER A 196 -0.60 14.25 17.60
N THR A 197 -1.38 14.26 16.50
CA THR A 197 -0.83 14.10 15.14
C THR A 197 -0.36 15.44 14.58
N ALA A 198 0.92 15.75 14.79
CA ALA A 198 1.54 17.01 14.35
C ALA A 198 1.53 17.19 12.82
N CYS A 199 1.87 16.14 12.06
CA CYS A 199 1.91 16.20 10.61
C CYS A 199 0.49 16.31 10.02
N SER A 200 0.16 17.48 9.42
CA SER A 200 -1.16 17.75 8.85
C SER A 200 -1.54 16.78 7.72
N VAL A 201 -0.56 16.36 6.93
CA VAL A 201 -0.73 15.38 5.86
C VAL A 201 -1.12 14.02 6.45
N ALA A 202 -0.40 13.56 7.48
CA ALA A 202 -0.71 12.33 8.20
C ALA A 202 -2.10 12.37 8.86
N ARG A 203 -2.43 13.50 9.50
CA ARG A 203 -3.72 13.72 10.15
C ARG A 203 -4.86 13.58 9.15
N ARG A 204 -4.79 14.25 7.99
CA ARG A 204 -5.81 14.15 6.94
C ARG A 204 -5.89 12.75 6.31
N ALA A 205 -4.77 12.08 6.09
CA ALA A 205 -4.75 10.71 5.57
C ALA A 205 -5.45 9.75 6.54
N SER A 206 -5.12 9.82 7.84
CA SER A 206 -5.75 9.03 8.89
C SER A 206 -7.26 9.27 8.97
N ALA A 207 -7.70 10.54 8.97
CA ALA A 207 -9.12 10.89 9.01
C ALA A 207 -9.87 10.43 7.75
N THR A 208 -9.22 10.47 6.58
CA THR A 208 -9.81 9.96 5.33
C THR A 208 -10.02 8.45 5.38
N MET A 209 -9.00 7.71 5.84
CA MET A 209 -9.09 6.26 5.96
C MET A 209 -10.12 5.82 7.01
N GLY A 210 -10.19 6.52 8.16
CA GLY A 210 -11.18 6.20 9.19
C GLY A 210 -12.62 6.51 8.78
N ARG A 211 -12.87 7.61 8.06
CA ARG A 211 -14.18 7.84 7.40
C ARG A 211 -14.53 6.76 6.38
N GLY A 212 -13.54 6.30 5.62
CA GLY A 212 -13.68 5.15 4.73
C GLY A 212 -14.12 3.90 5.50
N LEU A 213 -13.41 3.57 6.59
CA LEU A 213 -13.73 2.42 7.45
C LEU A 213 -15.15 2.50 8.03
N LEU A 214 -15.55 3.67 8.53
CA LEU A 214 -16.90 3.88 9.05
C LEU A 214 -17.97 3.68 7.95
N THR A 215 -17.66 4.09 6.72
CA THR A 215 -18.55 3.85 5.57
C THR A 215 -18.66 2.36 5.24
N VAL A 216 -17.57 1.60 5.31
CA VAL A 216 -17.60 0.13 5.12
C VAL A 216 -18.42 -0.53 6.22
N TRP A 217 -18.20 -0.13 7.46
CA TRP A 217 -18.97 -0.60 8.60
C TRP A 217 -20.48 -0.43 8.35
N GLU A 218 -20.90 0.79 8.01
CA GLU A 218 -22.31 1.12 7.78
C GLU A 218 -22.95 0.33 6.63
N ARG A 219 -22.20 0.08 5.56
CA ARG A 219 -22.75 -0.46 4.31
C ARG A 219 -22.59 -1.98 4.16
N ALA A 220 -21.63 -2.58 4.86
CA ALA A 220 -21.25 -3.97 4.65
C ALA A 220 -21.17 -4.81 5.93
N PHE A 221 -20.61 -4.27 7.02
CA PHE A 221 -20.31 -5.10 8.22
C PHE A 221 -21.43 -5.08 9.27
N ARG A 222 -22.12 -3.96 9.47
CA ARG A 222 -23.08 -3.77 10.57
C ARG A 222 -24.20 -4.81 10.65
N GLY A 223 -24.64 -5.37 9.52
CA GLY A 223 -25.76 -6.33 9.46
C GLY A 223 -25.36 -7.76 9.11
N ALA A 224 -24.06 -8.08 9.05
CA ALA A 224 -23.58 -9.41 8.63
C ALA A 224 -23.57 -10.45 9.76
N GLU A 225 -23.76 -10.04 11.01
CA GLU A 225 -23.62 -10.87 12.21
C GLU A 225 -24.87 -10.78 13.11
N GLU A 226 -26.06 -10.90 12.50
CA GLU A 226 -27.35 -10.95 13.20
C GLU A 226 -27.63 -12.35 13.82
N GLU A 227 -26.76 -13.35 13.61
CA GLU A 227 -27.03 -14.75 14.01
C GLU A 227 -26.40 -15.20 15.34
N GLU A 228 -25.49 -14.43 15.94
CA GLU A 228 -24.95 -14.71 17.28
C GLU A 228 -25.29 -13.55 18.22
N GLU A 229 -26.47 -13.62 18.84
CA GLU A 229 -26.88 -12.77 19.96
C GLU A 229 -26.02 -13.10 21.19
N GLU A 230 -24.75 -12.67 21.20
CA GLU A 230 -24.13 -12.34 22.49
C GLU A 230 -24.71 -10.99 22.94
N GLU A 231 -25.21 -10.96 24.18
CA GLU A 231 -25.68 -9.77 24.88
C GLU A 231 -24.59 -8.67 24.87
N GLU A 232 -24.46 -7.90 23.79
CA GLU A 232 -23.73 -6.64 23.81
C GLU A 232 -24.54 -5.70 24.72
N LYS A 233 -24.13 -5.65 25.99
CA LYS A 233 -24.59 -4.68 26.98
C LYS A 233 -24.63 -3.28 26.38
N GLU A 234 -25.54 -2.43 26.87
CA GLU A 234 -25.48 -0.99 26.64
C GLU A 234 -24.01 -0.51 26.80
N GLY A 235 -23.43 0.03 25.74
CA GLY A 235 -22.00 0.40 25.69
C GLY A 235 -21.07 -0.56 24.92
N GLY A 236 -21.60 -1.56 24.20
CA GLY A 236 -20.84 -2.41 23.28
C GLY A 236 -20.18 -1.66 22.10
N ALA A 237 -19.36 -2.37 21.31
CA ALA A 237 -18.61 -1.75 20.22
C ALA A 237 -19.52 -1.22 19.11
N ARG A 238 -20.62 -1.93 18.83
CA ARG A 238 -21.63 -1.49 17.85
C ARG A 238 -22.33 -0.20 18.30
N ALA A 239 -22.71 -0.13 19.58
CA ALA A 239 -23.33 1.06 20.18
C ALA A 239 -22.39 2.27 20.15
N ALA A 240 -21.10 2.07 20.45
CA ALA A 240 -20.09 3.12 20.36
C ALA A 240 -19.92 3.65 18.93
N LEU A 241 -19.91 2.78 17.91
CA LEU A 241 -19.83 3.17 16.50
C LEU A 241 -21.08 3.96 16.07
N ASP A 242 -22.27 3.54 16.51
CA ASP A 242 -23.52 4.26 16.23
C ASP A 242 -23.56 5.65 16.92
N ALA A 243 -23.10 5.75 18.16
CA ALA A 243 -22.98 7.02 18.88
C ALA A 243 -21.95 7.95 18.22
N PHE A 244 -20.80 7.42 17.80
CA PHE A 244 -19.77 8.18 17.09
C PHE A 244 -20.29 8.71 15.74
N ARG A 245 -21.03 7.89 15.00
CA ARG A 245 -21.70 8.30 13.76
C ARG A 245 -22.72 9.41 14.00
N ALA A 246 -23.51 9.32 15.07
CA ALA A 246 -24.46 10.37 15.42
C ALA A 246 -23.73 11.69 15.72
N ALA A 247 -22.61 11.64 16.45
CA ALA A 247 -21.77 12.80 16.72
C ALA A 247 -21.20 13.45 15.44
N MET A 248 -20.78 12.65 14.46
CA MET A 248 -20.31 13.15 13.15
C MET A 248 -21.37 13.91 12.34
N ARG A 249 -22.66 13.64 12.59
CA ARG A 249 -23.79 14.27 11.91
C ARG A 249 -24.39 15.44 12.68
N ALA A 250 -23.90 15.70 13.88
CA ALA A 250 -24.34 16.83 14.67
C ALA A 250 -24.04 18.15 13.92
N PRO A 251 -24.89 19.17 14.07
CA PRO A 251 -24.59 20.49 13.51
C PRO A 251 -23.27 21.01 14.10
N PRO A 252 -22.48 21.79 13.33
CA PRO A 252 -21.25 22.36 13.84
C PRO A 252 -21.55 23.21 15.08
N PRO A 253 -20.68 23.15 16.11
CA PRO A 253 -20.91 23.88 17.36
C PRO A 253 -20.95 25.39 17.08
N THR A 254 -22.00 26.06 17.56
CA THR A 254 -22.23 27.49 17.30
C THR A 254 -21.44 28.43 18.20
N ASP A 255 -20.85 27.95 19.31
CA ASP A 255 -19.85 28.64 20.12
C ASP A 255 -19.34 27.70 21.23
N GLY A 256 -18.02 27.43 21.29
CA GLY A 256 -17.38 26.67 22.38
C GLY A 256 -17.88 25.23 22.63
N GLY A 257 -18.74 24.71 21.76
CA GLY A 257 -19.28 23.36 21.86
C GLY A 257 -18.28 22.26 21.48
N PRO A 258 -18.64 20.98 21.69
CA PRO A 258 -17.75 19.87 21.39
C PRO A 258 -17.35 19.86 19.92
N VAL A 259 -16.06 19.74 19.64
CA VAL A 259 -15.54 19.68 18.26
C VAL A 259 -16.11 18.43 17.57
N LEU A 260 -16.45 18.55 16.29
CA LEU A 260 -16.90 17.39 15.52
C LEU A 260 -15.73 16.39 15.42
N PRO A 261 -15.97 15.08 15.60
CA PRO A 261 -14.89 14.09 15.47
C PRO A 261 -14.27 14.13 14.07
N SER A 262 -12.98 13.82 13.98
CA SER A 262 -12.23 13.75 12.71
C SER A 262 -12.43 12.39 12.03
N ALA A 263 -12.72 11.34 12.81
CA ALA A 263 -12.84 9.94 12.37
C ALA A 263 -11.51 9.37 11.86
N HIS A 264 -10.50 9.40 12.73
CA HIS A 264 -9.18 8.79 12.56
C HIS A 264 -9.24 7.26 12.59
N LEU A 265 -8.42 6.67 11.71
CA LEU A 265 -8.37 5.23 11.52
C LEU A 265 -8.06 4.42 12.81
N PRO A 266 -7.10 4.78 13.68
CA PRO A 266 -6.62 3.87 14.73
C PRO A 266 -7.69 3.43 15.75
N ALA A 267 -8.35 4.38 16.43
CA ALA A 267 -9.37 4.05 17.42
C ALA A 267 -10.60 3.38 16.76
N LEU A 268 -11.01 3.87 15.59
CA LEU A 268 -12.10 3.27 14.81
C LEU A 268 -11.80 1.83 14.38
N TRP A 269 -10.55 1.54 13.98
CA TRP A 269 -10.12 0.19 13.66
C TRP A 269 -10.28 -0.76 14.83
N GLY A 270 -9.86 -0.33 16.03
CA GLY A 270 -10.04 -1.10 17.27
C GLY A 270 -11.50 -1.42 17.54
N CYS A 271 -12.38 -0.41 17.47
CA CYS A 271 -13.81 -0.59 17.68
C CYS A 271 -14.46 -1.50 16.63
N VAL A 272 -14.16 -1.30 15.34
CA VAL A 272 -14.72 -2.11 14.25
C VAL A 272 -14.23 -3.55 14.35
N ALA A 273 -12.95 -3.78 14.62
CA ALA A 273 -12.42 -5.12 14.78
C ALA A 273 -13.09 -5.87 15.94
N ARG A 274 -13.34 -5.18 17.07
CA ARG A 274 -14.11 -5.75 18.18
C ARG A 274 -15.56 -6.04 17.80
N ALA A 275 -16.19 -5.13 17.08
CA ALA A 275 -17.58 -5.28 16.65
C ALA A 275 -17.80 -6.41 15.62
N MET A 276 -16.73 -6.83 14.94
CA MET A 276 -16.67 -7.99 14.03
C MET A 276 -16.10 -9.26 14.70
N GLY A 277 -15.99 -9.28 16.04
CA GLY A 277 -15.57 -10.46 16.80
C GLY A 277 -14.09 -10.85 16.68
N LEU A 278 -13.18 -10.02 16.18
CA LEU A 278 -11.74 -10.35 16.17
C LEU A 278 -11.21 -10.41 17.59
N ALA A 279 -10.20 -11.26 17.83
CA ALA A 279 -9.39 -11.14 19.04
C ALA A 279 -8.50 -9.87 18.99
N LEU A 280 -8.27 -9.24 20.14
CA LEU A 280 -7.45 -8.02 20.26
C LEU A 280 -6.07 -8.15 19.58
N ALA A 281 -5.39 -9.29 19.79
CA ALA A 281 -4.08 -9.55 19.19
C ALA A 281 -4.14 -9.62 17.65
N GLN A 282 -5.21 -10.19 17.10
CA GLN A 282 -5.43 -10.27 15.66
C GLN A 282 -5.71 -8.87 15.09
N ALA A 283 -6.56 -8.09 15.75
CA ALA A 283 -6.86 -6.71 15.35
C ALA A 283 -5.60 -5.85 15.25
N ALA A 284 -4.73 -5.93 16.27
CA ALA A 284 -3.44 -5.24 16.33
C ALA A 284 -2.48 -5.71 15.21
N TYR A 285 -2.36 -7.02 15.02
CA TYR A 285 -1.47 -7.60 14.01
C TYR A 285 -1.91 -7.24 12.59
N VAL A 286 -3.20 -7.38 12.27
CA VAL A 286 -3.75 -7.06 10.94
C VAL A 286 -3.60 -5.57 10.63
N PHE A 287 -3.77 -4.69 11.62
CA PHE A 287 -3.53 -3.25 11.45
C PHE A 287 -2.11 -2.94 10.97
N LEU A 288 -1.09 -3.42 11.70
CA LEU A 288 0.31 -3.20 11.36
C LEU A 288 0.72 -3.90 10.06
N PHE A 289 0.29 -5.16 9.87
CA PHE A 289 0.55 -5.90 8.64
C PHE A 289 -0.10 -5.21 7.43
N GLY A 290 -1.30 -4.64 7.61
CA GLY A 290 -1.99 -3.83 6.61
C GLY A 290 -1.19 -2.59 6.20
N HIS A 291 -0.55 -1.92 7.16
CA HIS A 291 0.34 -0.81 6.89
C HIS A 291 1.55 -1.23 6.04
N ALA A 292 2.25 -2.31 6.41
CA ALA A 292 3.37 -2.84 5.63
C ALA A 292 2.96 -3.21 4.20
N ARG A 293 1.79 -3.86 4.04
CA ARG A 293 1.23 -4.21 2.73
C ARG A 293 0.94 -2.98 1.88
N ALA A 294 0.37 -1.93 2.47
CA ALA A 294 0.10 -0.67 1.78
C ALA A 294 1.39 0.00 1.28
N LEU A 295 2.44 0.01 2.10
CA LEU A 295 3.76 0.53 1.72
C LEU A 295 4.41 -0.23 0.57
N LEU A 296 4.37 -1.56 0.63
CA LEU A 296 4.94 -2.40 -0.42
C LEU A 296 4.15 -2.27 -1.73
N SER A 297 2.82 -2.17 -1.66
CA SER A 297 1.97 -1.84 -2.80
C SER A 297 2.33 -0.47 -3.40
N ALA A 298 2.56 0.55 -2.55
CA ALA A 298 3.03 1.85 -3.00
C ALA A 298 4.43 1.76 -3.67
N GLY A 299 5.34 0.96 -3.11
CA GLY A 299 6.65 0.71 -3.70
C GLY A 299 6.58 0.05 -5.09
N VAL A 300 5.65 -0.89 -5.29
CA VAL A 300 5.39 -1.51 -6.60
C VAL A 300 4.91 -0.46 -7.60
N ARG A 301 3.95 0.37 -7.20
CA ARG A 301 3.40 1.43 -8.07
C ARG A 301 4.39 2.56 -8.36
N ALA A 302 5.31 2.82 -7.45
CA ALA A 302 6.43 3.73 -7.64
C ALA A 302 7.55 3.12 -8.51
N ASN A 303 7.38 1.87 -8.98
CA ASN A 303 8.35 1.12 -9.78
C ASN A 303 9.71 0.97 -9.08
N VAL A 304 9.71 0.79 -7.75
CA VAL A 304 10.93 0.63 -6.93
C VAL A 304 11.14 -0.82 -6.51
N VAL A 305 10.07 -1.57 -6.30
CA VAL A 305 10.10 -3.00 -5.95
C VAL A 305 9.16 -3.78 -6.88
N GLY A 306 9.54 -4.98 -7.31
CA GLY A 306 8.67 -5.82 -8.14
C GLY A 306 7.54 -6.48 -7.32
N PRO A 307 6.41 -6.88 -7.94
CA PRO A 307 5.28 -7.48 -7.22
C PRO A 307 5.65 -8.77 -6.48
N TYR A 308 6.51 -9.61 -7.06
CA TYR A 308 7.00 -10.83 -6.41
C TYR A 308 7.95 -10.52 -5.26
N GLN A 309 8.81 -9.50 -5.40
CA GLN A 309 9.70 -9.04 -4.33
C GLN A 309 8.89 -8.48 -3.15
N ALA A 310 7.85 -7.69 -3.42
CA ALA A 310 6.94 -7.19 -2.40
C ALA A 310 6.28 -8.33 -1.60
N HIS A 311 5.83 -9.40 -2.26
CA HIS A 311 5.27 -10.58 -1.58
C HIS A 311 6.34 -11.38 -0.84
N ALA A 312 7.57 -11.45 -1.36
CA ALA A 312 8.68 -12.07 -0.65
C ALA A 312 8.98 -11.34 0.67
N VAL A 313 8.93 -10.01 0.67
CA VAL A 313 9.05 -9.19 1.89
C VAL A 313 7.87 -9.45 2.84
N LEU A 314 6.63 -9.50 2.34
CA LEU A 314 5.45 -9.82 3.17
C LEU A 314 5.54 -11.21 3.83
N ALA A 315 6.12 -12.18 3.14
CA ALA A 315 6.32 -13.54 3.64
C ALA A 315 7.52 -13.68 4.58
N ALA A 316 8.43 -12.69 4.59
CA ALA A 316 9.71 -12.78 5.27
C ALA A 316 9.58 -12.93 6.79
N ALA A 317 10.48 -13.73 7.38
CA ALA A 317 10.51 -13.97 8.81
C ALA A 317 10.79 -12.69 9.61
N TRP A 318 11.64 -11.81 9.10
CA TRP A 318 11.98 -10.54 9.76
C TRP A 318 10.76 -9.62 9.87
N LEU A 319 9.90 -9.56 8.84
CA LEU A 319 8.71 -8.71 8.87
C LEU A 319 7.70 -9.25 9.87
N ARG A 320 7.47 -10.57 9.85
CA ARG A 320 6.61 -11.26 10.83
C ARG A 320 7.09 -11.02 12.26
N GLY A 321 8.39 -11.14 12.49
CA GLY A 321 9.02 -10.84 13.78
C GLY A 321 8.84 -9.38 14.18
N SER A 322 9.08 -8.45 13.26
CA SER A 322 8.95 -7.01 13.50
C SER A 322 7.53 -6.60 13.87
N VAL A 323 6.51 -7.10 13.15
CA VAL A 323 5.10 -6.84 13.46
C VAL A 323 4.74 -7.43 14.82
N ARG A 324 5.16 -8.67 15.11
CA ARG A 324 4.90 -9.30 16.42
C ARG A 324 5.52 -8.49 17.56
N SER A 325 6.81 -8.18 17.47
CA SER A 325 7.51 -7.41 18.50
C SER A 325 6.93 -6.01 18.66
N ALA A 326 6.47 -5.37 17.57
CA ALA A 326 5.77 -4.10 17.65
C ALA A 326 4.44 -4.20 18.42
N VAL A 327 3.67 -5.28 18.23
CA VAL A 327 2.45 -5.54 19.02
C VAL A 327 2.78 -5.78 20.49
N GLU A 328 3.79 -6.60 20.78
CA GLU A 328 4.24 -6.90 22.14
C GLU A 328 4.70 -5.63 22.87
N ASN A 329 5.50 -4.78 22.21
CA ASN A 329 6.04 -3.56 22.79
C ASN A 329 4.96 -2.50 23.07
N ALA A 330 3.92 -2.44 22.24
CA ALA A 330 2.84 -1.47 22.41
C ALA A 330 1.70 -1.97 23.31
N TRP A 331 1.74 -3.23 23.76
CA TRP A 331 0.59 -3.92 24.35
C TRP A 331 -0.03 -3.18 25.54
N ASP A 332 0.82 -2.66 26.43
CA ASP A 332 0.40 -1.96 27.65
C ASP A 332 0.81 -0.47 27.64
N VAL A 333 1.15 0.06 26.46
CA VAL A 333 1.47 1.48 26.30
C VAL A 333 0.18 2.30 26.35
N ALA A 334 0.14 3.28 27.24
CA ALA A 334 -0.97 4.21 27.36
C ALA A 334 -1.00 5.18 26.17
N VAL A 335 -2.18 5.71 25.81
CA VAL A 335 -2.29 6.63 24.66
C VAL A 335 -1.59 7.96 24.90
N GLU A 336 -1.39 8.33 26.17
CA GLU A 336 -0.65 9.51 26.61
C GLU A 336 0.85 9.37 26.36
N ASP A 337 1.37 8.14 26.30
CA ASP A 337 2.76 7.83 25.99
C ASP A 337 2.97 7.51 24.50
N ALA A 338 1.90 7.54 23.69
CA ALA A 338 1.96 7.33 22.26
C ALA A 338 2.62 8.52 21.56
N GLY A 339 3.51 8.25 20.60
CA GLY A 339 4.23 9.31 19.92
C GLY A 339 5.11 8.84 18.75
N GLN A 340 5.66 9.81 18.02
CA GLN A 340 6.57 9.53 16.91
C GLN A 340 7.93 9.02 17.42
N SER A 341 8.22 7.75 17.14
CA SER A 341 9.53 7.15 17.41
C SER A 341 10.58 7.45 16.33
N VAL A 342 10.12 7.82 15.12
CA VAL A 342 10.98 8.12 13.97
C VAL A 342 10.60 9.50 13.40
N PRO A 343 11.04 10.62 14.01
CA PRO A 343 10.59 11.98 13.66
C PRO A 343 10.82 12.37 12.20
N VAL A 344 11.80 11.76 11.53
CA VAL A 344 12.08 12.03 10.11
C VAL A 344 10.95 11.56 9.18
N LEU A 345 10.13 10.59 9.60
CA LEU A 345 8.98 10.15 8.80
C LEU A 345 7.90 11.22 8.71
N ASP A 346 7.64 11.95 9.79
CA ASP A 346 6.74 13.11 9.78
C ASP A 346 7.22 14.17 8.78
N LEU A 347 8.54 14.39 8.69
CA LEU A 347 9.12 15.29 7.71
C LEU A 347 8.91 14.77 6.28
N TYR A 348 9.13 13.49 6.00
CA TYR A 348 8.90 12.94 4.67
C TYR A 348 7.42 13.00 4.28
N GLN A 349 6.53 12.68 5.21
CA GLN A 349 5.10 12.75 4.96
C GLN A 349 4.64 14.19 4.74
N GLY A 350 5.05 15.14 5.58
CA GLY A 350 4.72 16.56 5.39
C GLY A 350 5.27 17.15 4.09
N ARG A 351 6.48 16.76 3.70
CA ARG A 351 7.11 17.22 2.44
C ARG A 351 6.49 16.61 1.18
N HIS A 352 5.56 15.66 1.31
CA HIS A 352 4.82 15.10 0.19
C HIS A 352 4.07 16.16 -0.62
N GLU A 353 3.56 17.20 0.05
CA GLU A 353 2.89 18.33 -0.61
C GLU A 353 3.83 19.18 -1.47
N LEU A 354 5.14 19.10 -1.24
CA LEU A 354 6.15 19.89 -1.93
C LEU A 354 6.75 19.19 -3.16
N LEU A 355 6.32 17.96 -3.44
CA LEU A 355 6.79 17.21 -4.61
C LEU A 355 6.19 17.81 -5.89
N TYR A 356 7.05 18.09 -6.87
CA TYR A 356 6.65 18.65 -8.17
C TYR A 356 5.71 17.73 -8.95
N SER A 357 5.97 16.42 -8.93
CA SER A 357 5.12 15.38 -9.50
C SER A 357 4.76 14.38 -8.41
N ARG A 358 3.49 13.98 -8.34
CA ARG A 358 2.94 13.11 -7.31
C ARG A 358 2.10 12.00 -7.94
N ILE A 359 2.35 10.77 -7.53
CA ILE A 359 1.49 9.62 -7.87
C ILE A 359 0.58 9.19 -6.71
N PHE A 360 0.84 9.68 -5.50
CA PHE A 360 0.02 9.43 -4.31
C PHE A 360 -0.55 10.71 -3.69
N ASN A 361 -1.58 10.54 -2.87
CA ASN A 361 -2.26 11.54 -2.08
C ASN A 361 -1.79 11.57 -0.60
N SER A 362 -0.77 10.74 -0.26
CA SER A 362 -0.32 10.40 1.12
C SER A 362 0.05 11.54 2.02
#